data_AF-A0AAD5WYM7-F1
#
_entry.id   AF-A0AAD5WYM7-F1
#
_cell.length_a   1.000
_cell.length_b   1.000
_cell.length_c   1.000
_cell.angle_alpha   90.00
_cell.angle_beta   90.00
_cell.angle_gamma   90.00
#
_symmetry.space_group_name_H-M   'P 1'
#
loop_
_entity.id
_entity.type
_entity.pdbx_description
1 polymer ?
#
loop_
_entity_poly.entity_id
_entity_poly.type
_entity_poly.pdbx_seq_one_letter_code
_entity_poly.pdbx_strand_id
1 'polypeptide(L)'
;MASNWKNPFTIGDLIDPLADEGARNLWGVLKTQFGTRIFSGQSENADASAGNDRDKEFKYLKNLTGKTPAIRMFDFIFYTGQSPFDDQSIERAIDWATKGGIVSFQWHWRPTGIDDFYTD
;
A
#
# COMPACT_ATOMS: atom_id res chain seq x y z
N MET A 1 -0.90 30.91 8.22
CA MET A 1 -1.96 30.86 9.24
C MET A 1 -2.11 29.41 9.67
N ALA A 2 -1.65 29.04 10.88
CA ALA A 2 -1.88 27.70 11.40
C ALA A 2 -3.36 27.61 11.82
N SER A 3 -4.11 26.68 11.23
CA SER A 3 -5.50 26.43 11.56
C SER A 3 -5.63 25.95 13.00
N ASN A 4 -6.53 26.53 13.79
CA ASN A 4 -6.89 26.08 15.14
C ASN A 4 -7.65 24.73 15.17
N TRP A 5 -7.38 23.84 14.21
CA TRP A 5 -8.00 22.52 14.14
C TRP A 5 -7.51 21.66 15.31
N LYS A 6 -8.37 21.47 16.29
CA LYS A 6 -8.22 20.41 17.29
C LYS A 6 -8.79 19.15 16.68
N ASN A 7 -7.94 18.16 16.42
CA ASN A 7 -8.38 16.85 15.97
C ASN A 7 -9.48 16.32 16.91
N PRO A 8 -10.73 16.17 16.45
CA PRO A 8 -11.85 15.76 17.31
C PRO A 8 -11.87 14.24 17.57
N PHE A 9 -10.98 13.49 16.92
CA PHE A 9 -10.93 12.04 17.01
C PHE A 9 -9.97 11.58 18.11
N THR A 10 -10.46 10.68 18.97
CA THR A 10 -9.60 9.87 19.83
C THR A 10 -9.01 8.74 18.99
N ILE A 11 -7.72 8.81 18.69
CA ILE A 11 -7.05 7.76 17.92
C ILE A 11 -6.55 6.68 18.89
N GLY A 12 -7.06 5.45 18.73
CA GLY A 12 -6.68 4.31 19.56
C GLY A 12 -5.27 3.77 19.26
N ASP A 13 -4.93 2.68 19.95
CA ASP A 13 -3.71 1.92 19.68
C ASP A 13 -3.93 0.81 18.65
N LEU A 14 -2.85 0.13 18.27
CA LEU A 14 -2.94 -1.04 17.39
C LEU A 14 -3.77 -2.13 18.07
N ILE A 15 -4.65 -2.78 17.30
CA ILE A 15 -5.54 -3.83 17.82
C ILE A 15 -4.78 -5.11 18.17
N ASP A 16 -3.66 -5.37 17.49
CA ASP A 16 -2.78 -6.50 17.80
C ASP A 16 -1.80 -6.10 18.92
N PRO A 17 -1.94 -6.68 20.14
CA PRO A 17 -1.05 -6.36 21.26
C PRO A 17 0.39 -6.85 21.04
N LEU A 18 0.61 -7.76 20.08
CA LEU A 18 1.91 -8.32 19.73
C LEU A 18 2.48 -7.72 18.43
N ALA A 19 1.86 -6.66 17.88
CA ALA A 19 2.35 -5.97 16.69
C ALA A 19 3.85 -5.67 16.83
N ASP A 20 4.63 -5.85 15.78
CA ASP A 20 6.07 -5.67 15.88
C ASP A 20 6.49 -4.19 15.99
N GLU A 21 7.81 -3.94 16.11
CA GLU A 21 8.34 -2.59 16.20
C GLU A 21 8.06 -1.75 14.94
N GLY A 22 8.13 -2.36 13.76
CA GLY A 22 7.86 -1.69 12.49
C GLY A 22 6.42 -1.18 12.42
N ALA A 23 5.45 -2.04 12.76
CA ALA A 23 4.04 -1.70 12.81
C ALA A 23 3.75 -0.60 13.84
N ARG A 24 4.33 -0.69 15.05
CA ARG A 24 4.20 0.35 16.08
C ARG A 24 4.76 1.70 15.63
N ASN A 25 5.93 1.69 15.01
CA ASN A 25 6.59 2.90 14.51
C ASN A 25 5.78 3.56 13.38
N LEU A 26 5.32 2.76 12.40
CA LEU A 26 4.44 3.25 11.33
C LEU A 26 3.15 3.84 11.91
N TRP A 27 2.50 3.14 12.86
CA TRP A 27 1.30 3.64 13.52
C TRP A 27 1.54 4.98 14.22
N GLY A 28 2.66 5.14 14.93
CA GLY A 28 3.05 6.41 15.54
C GLY A 28 3.17 7.55 14.51
N VAL A 29 3.77 7.28 13.36
CA VAL A 29 3.85 8.26 12.26
C VAL A 29 2.45 8.61 11.74
N LEU A 30 1.61 7.62 11.43
CA LEU A 30 0.25 7.87 10.93
C LEU A 30 -0.59 8.68 11.93
N LYS A 31 -0.54 8.33 13.24
CA LYS A 31 -1.22 9.05 14.31
C LYS A 31 -0.80 10.52 14.39
N THR A 32 0.51 10.79 14.35
CA THR A 32 1.03 12.16 14.50
C THR A 32 0.77 13.05 13.27
N GLN A 33 0.68 12.45 12.08
CA GLN A 33 0.39 13.21 10.85
C GLN A 33 -1.11 13.39 10.58
N PHE A 34 -1.97 12.57 11.15
CA PHE A 34 -3.42 12.65 10.93
C PHE A 34 -3.99 14.03 11.33
N GLY A 35 -4.74 14.64 10.41
CA GLY A 35 -5.29 15.99 10.59
C GLY A 35 -4.31 17.15 10.33
N THR A 36 -3.03 16.88 10.06
CA THR A 36 -2.02 17.91 9.77
C THR A 36 -1.37 17.76 8.39
N ARG A 37 -1.24 16.52 7.90
CA ARG A 37 -0.70 16.21 6.57
C ARG A 37 -1.52 15.12 5.88
N ILE A 38 -1.31 15.03 4.56
CA ILE A 38 -1.82 13.95 3.71
C ILE A 38 -0.60 13.25 3.10
N PHE A 39 -0.56 11.93 3.22
CA PHE A 39 0.44 11.12 2.52
C PHE A 39 0.00 10.91 1.07
N SER A 40 0.92 11.12 0.13
CA SER A 40 0.69 10.74 -1.27
C SER A 40 0.79 9.22 -1.42
N GLY A 41 -0.12 8.63 -2.20
CA GLY A 41 -0.14 7.21 -2.47
C GLY A 41 -0.43 6.92 -3.94
N GLN A 42 0.02 5.76 -4.40
CA GLN A 42 -0.22 5.27 -5.76
C GLN A 42 -0.32 3.74 -5.76
N SER A 43 -1.31 3.20 -6.47
CA SER A 43 -1.38 1.76 -6.79
C SER A 43 -0.35 1.41 -7.84
N GLU A 44 0.37 0.31 -7.65
CA GLU A 44 1.11 -0.26 -8.77
C GLU A 44 0.16 -0.88 -9.81
N ASN A 45 0.64 -0.98 -11.04
CA ASN A 45 -0.02 -1.80 -12.02
C ASN A 45 0.06 -3.27 -11.60
N ALA A 46 -1.10 -3.91 -11.39
CA ALA A 46 -1.18 -5.33 -11.08
C ALA A 46 -0.96 -6.23 -12.31
N ASP A 47 -0.91 -5.70 -13.53
CA ASP A 47 -0.74 -6.52 -14.72
C ASP A 47 0.63 -7.21 -14.77
N ALA A 48 0.62 -8.51 -14.48
CA ALA A 48 1.79 -9.38 -14.44
C ALA A 48 2.26 -9.87 -15.81
N SER A 49 1.63 -9.42 -16.91
CA SER A 49 2.03 -9.80 -18.26
C SER A 49 3.51 -9.46 -18.53
N ALA A 50 4.19 -10.35 -19.25
CA ALA A 50 5.59 -10.20 -19.58
C ALA A 50 5.86 -8.86 -20.29
N GLY A 51 6.86 -8.11 -19.82
CA GLY A 51 7.24 -6.80 -20.38
C GLY A 51 6.56 -5.60 -19.72
N ASN A 52 5.63 -5.79 -18.78
CA ASN A 52 5.06 -4.69 -18.03
C ASN A 52 6.03 -4.13 -16.98
N ASP A 53 6.22 -2.82 -17.02
CA ASP A 53 6.98 -2.06 -16.03
C ASP A 53 6.11 -1.76 -14.82
N ARG A 54 6.32 -2.51 -13.72
CA ARG A 54 5.60 -2.33 -12.45
C ARG A 54 5.88 -0.97 -11.77
N ASP A 55 6.89 -0.22 -12.23
CA ASP A 55 7.23 1.10 -11.71
C ASP A 55 6.74 2.25 -12.60
N LYS A 56 5.98 1.96 -13.68
CA LYS A 56 5.56 2.95 -14.67
C LYS A 56 4.90 4.18 -14.05
N GLU A 57 3.92 3.99 -13.16
CA GLU A 57 3.20 5.08 -12.49
C GLU A 57 4.14 5.89 -11.57
N PHE A 58 5.06 5.21 -10.88
CA PHE A 58 6.01 5.85 -9.97
C PHE A 58 7.06 6.68 -10.71
N LYS A 59 7.59 6.16 -11.83
CA LYS A 59 8.49 6.89 -12.73
C LYS A 59 7.80 8.11 -13.32
N TYR A 60 6.56 7.95 -13.76
CA TYR A 60 5.76 9.06 -14.27
C TYR A 60 5.59 10.17 -13.22
N LEU A 61 5.17 9.83 -12.00
CA LEU A 61 4.98 10.80 -10.91
C LEU A 61 6.29 11.48 -10.50
N LYS A 62 7.40 10.72 -10.45
CA LYS A 62 8.72 11.27 -10.16
C LYS A 62 9.18 12.27 -11.21
N ASN A 63 8.98 11.96 -12.49
CA ASN A 63 9.34 12.85 -13.60
C ASN A 63 8.46 14.11 -13.63
N LEU A 64 7.16 13.95 -13.38
CA LEU A 64 6.20 15.05 -13.41
C LEU A 64 6.35 16.01 -12.23
N THR A 65 6.56 15.47 -11.02
CA THR A 65 6.46 16.25 -9.77
C THR A 65 7.80 16.45 -9.06
N GLY A 66 8.86 15.76 -9.50
CA GLY A 66 10.13 15.67 -8.78
C GLY A 66 10.06 14.83 -7.50
N LYS A 67 8.89 14.27 -7.15
CA LYS A 67 8.65 13.51 -5.91
C LYS A 67 8.09 12.13 -6.20
N THR A 68 8.41 11.19 -5.32
CA THR A 68 7.86 9.83 -5.32
C THR A 68 6.75 9.76 -4.27
N PRO A 69 5.62 9.08 -4.52
CA PRO A 69 4.61 8.81 -3.49
C PRO A 69 5.20 8.19 -2.24
N ALA A 70 4.65 8.50 -1.07
CA ALA A 70 5.06 7.86 0.18
C ALA A 70 4.50 6.44 0.31
N ILE A 71 3.25 6.24 -0.13
CA ILE A 71 2.54 4.96 -0.09
C ILE A 71 2.60 4.29 -1.47
N ARG A 72 2.98 3.02 -1.50
CA ARG A 72 2.78 2.13 -2.66
C ARG A 72 1.78 1.07 -2.27
N MET A 73 0.73 0.94 -3.08
CA MET A 73 -0.29 -0.09 -2.88
C MET A 73 -0.09 -1.26 -3.84
N PHE A 74 -0.13 -2.47 -3.28
CA PHE A 74 -0.01 -3.76 -3.94
C PHE A 74 -1.31 -4.57 -3.81
N ASP A 75 -1.38 -5.72 -4.50
CA ASP A 75 -2.56 -6.58 -4.53
C ASP A 75 -2.19 -8.06 -4.45
N PHE A 76 -2.90 -8.82 -3.61
CA PHE A 76 -2.76 -10.27 -3.50
C PHE A 76 -3.56 -11.07 -4.56
N ILE A 77 -4.18 -10.40 -5.53
CA ILE A 77 -5.07 -10.99 -6.56
C ILE A 77 -4.59 -12.31 -7.20
N PHE A 78 -3.27 -12.50 -7.40
CA PHE A 78 -2.72 -13.71 -8.05
C PHE A 78 -2.30 -14.83 -7.10
N TYR A 79 -2.33 -14.62 -5.78
CA TYR A 79 -1.89 -15.65 -4.81
C TYR A 79 -2.97 -16.71 -4.53
N THR A 80 -4.20 -16.49 -5.00
CA THR A 80 -5.30 -17.47 -4.98
C THR A 80 -6.07 -17.45 -6.29
N GLY A 81 -7.00 -18.38 -6.47
CA GLY A 81 -7.85 -18.46 -7.66
C GLY A 81 -7.78 -19.83 -8.34
N GLN A 82 -8.17 -19.88 -9.62
CA GLN A 82 -8.09 -21.09 -10.44
C GLN A 82 -6.65 -21.46 -10.82
N SER A 83 -5.77 -20.48 -11.01
CA SER A 83 -4.38 -20.67 -11.41
C SER A 83 -3.47 -19.65 -10.71
N PRO A 84 -3.25 -19.80 -9.40
CA PRO A 84 -2.44 -18.85 -8.64
C PRO A 84 -0.97 -18.90 -9.08
N PHE A 85 -0.30 -17.76 -9.00
CA PHE A 85 1.14 -17.65 -9.26
C PHE A 85 1.76 -16.51 -8.45
N ASP A 86 3.07 -16.60 -8.26
CA ASP A 86 3.83 -15.55 -7.60
C ASP A 86 4.15 -14.43 -8.59
N ASP A 87 3.51 -13.27 -8.41
CA ASP A 87 3.70 -12.09 -9.24
C ASP A 87 4.84 -11.17 -8.73
N GLN A 88 5.57 -11.61 -7.72
CA GLN A 88 6.66 -10.92 -7.03
C GLN A 88 6.26 -9.62 -6.31
N SER A 89 4.97 -9.43 -6.00
CA SER A 89 4.53 -8.23 -5.25
C SER A 89 5.07 -8.18 -3.82
N ILE A 90 5.33 -9.33 -3.20
CA ILE A 90 5.99 -9.41 -1.89
C ILE A 90 7.40 -8.83 -1.93
N GLU A 91 8.21 -9.23 -2.90
CA GLU A 91 9.59 -8.76 -3.06
C GLU A 91 9.63 -7.25 -3.31
N ARG A 92 8.70 -6.75 -4.15
CA ARG A 92 8.57 -5.30 -4.40
C ARG A 92 8.09 -4.55 -3.16
N ALA A 93 7.21 -5.13 -2.35
CA ALA A 93 6.78 -4.53 -1.09
C ALA A 93 7.93 -4.42 -0.07
N ILE A 94 8.75 -5.47 0.04
CA ILE A 94 9.96 -5.46 0.88
C ILE A 94 10.93 -4.39 0.40
N ASP A 95 11.21 -4.32 -0.92
CA ASP A 95 12.06 -3.29 -1.50
C ASP A 95 11.52 -1.87 -1.21
N TRP A 96 10.21 -1.67 -1.32
CA TRP A 96 9.59 -0.38 -1.00
C TRP A 96 9.74 0.01 0.47
N ALA A 97 9.48 -0.93 1.38
CA ALA A 97 9.61 -0.72 2.82
C ALA A 97 11.05 -0.40 3.23
N THR A 98 12.03 -1.13 2.67
CA THR A 98 13.46 -0.89 2.97
C THR A 98 13.96 0.47 2.49
N LYS A 99 13.31 1.07 1.49
CA LYS A 99 13.56 2.44 1.02
C LYS A 99 12.85 3.51 1.86
N GLY A 100 12.17 3.12 2.95
CA GLY A 100 11.42 4.00 3.83
C GLY A 100 10.01 4.34 3.34
N GLY A 101 9.52 3.61 2.33
CA GLY A 101 8.16 3.74 1.83
C GLY A 101 7.14 3.04 2.72
N ILE A 102 5.89 3.50 2.66
CA ILE A 102 4.76 2.85 3.32
C ILE A 102 4.14 1.85 2.35
N VAL A 103 4.00 0.60 2.79
CA VAL A 103 3.37 -0.47 2.02
C VAL A 103 1.88 -0.55 2.40
N SER A 104 1.02 -0.62 1.39
CA SER A 104 -0.40 -0.97 1.56
C SER A 104 -0.72 -2.17 0.69
N PHE A 105 -1.56 -3.08 1.18
CA PHE A 105 -2.08 -4.20 0.40
C PHE A 105 -3.59 -4.13 0.35
N GLN A 106 -4.14 -4.47 -0.82
CA GLN A 106 -5.52 -4.87 -0.99
C GLN A 106 -5.57 -6.32 -1.46
N TRP A 107 -6.78 -6.85 -1.64
CA TRP A 107 -6.96 -8.17 -2.21
C TRP A 107 -8.25 -8.25 -3.03
N HIS A 108 -8.12 -8.25 -4.36
CA HIS A 108 -9.21 -8.72 -5.22
C HIS A 108 -9.29 -10.24 -5.14
N TRP A 109 -9.98 -10.72 -4.11
CA TRP A 109 -9.91 -12.11 -3.70
C TRP A 109 -10.67 -13.04 -4.64
N ARG A 110 -9.91 -13.83 -5.40
CA ARG A 110 -10.40 -14.96 -6.20
C ARG A 110 -10.40 -16.23 -5.34
N PRO A 111 -11.56 -16.84 -5.03
CA PRO A 111 -11.61 -18.08 -4.26
C PRO A 111 -10.86 -19.22 -4.96
N THR A 112 -10.36 -20.20 -4.20
CA THR A 112 -9.63 -21.35 -4.77
C THR A 112 -10.47 -22.06 -5.83
N GLY A 113 -9.89 -22.25 -7.01
CA GLY A 113 -10.56 -22.89 -8.14
C GLY A 113 -11.47 -21.96 -8.98
N ILE A 114 -11.60 -20.69 -8.61
CA ILE A 114 -12.44 -19.70 -9.30
C ILE A 114 -11.55 -18.55 -9.80
N ASP A 115 -11.76 -18.10 -11.04
CA ASP A 115 -11.01 -16.97 -11.63
C ASP A 115 -11.84 -15.67 -11.71
N ASP A 116 -12.69 -15.48 -10.71
CA ASP A 116 -13.54 -14.31 -10.58
C ASP A 116 -13.62 -13.89 -9.11
N PHE A 117 -13.83 -12.60 -8.90
CA PHE A 117 -14.03 -11.97 -7.60
C PHE A 117 -15.22 -11.00 -7.65
N TYR A 118 -15.74 -10.70 -8.84
CA TYR A 118 -16.98 -9.93 -8.97
C TYR A 118 -18.17 -10.82 -8.60
N THR A 119 -19.22 -10.17 -8.12
CA THR A 119 -20.53 -10.79 -7.98
C THR A 119 -21.32 -10.58 -9.26
N ASP A 120 -22.23 -11.51 -9.57
CA ASP A 120 -23.24 -11.35 -10.64
C ASP A 120 -24.17 -10.15 -10.42
#